data_AF-A0A924AMI4-F1
#
_entry.id   AF-A0A924AMI4-F1
#
_cell.length_a   1.000
_cell.length_b   1.000
_cell.length_c   1.000
_cell.angle_alpha   90.00
_cell.angle_beta   90.00
_cell.angle_gamma   90.00
#
_symmetry.space_group_name_H-M   'P 1'
#
loop_
_entity.id
_entity.type
_entity.pdbx_description
1 polymer ?
#
loop_
_entity_poly.entity_id
_entity_poly.type
_entity_poly.pdbx_seq_one_letter_code
_entity_poly.pdbx_strand_id
1 'polypeptide(L)'
;MATIRTYFGLEQRELATWLGVTAAYLGHVEAGRRPLSAGVYERMLPLALQLPEVPLPPDYGAPAKLTLLTDLPASTPTPDHGVLESRRAECGRQANRLRRRLLPLEQRAQYAARWALALPVLLAAVPAPDTPVPPATDPAALDAWLRLHRLRDWLRQRAAPLDPAAVAEWHLLRLRAEALETEAASLDQLLTGK
;
A
#
# COMPACT_ATOMS: atom_id res chain seq x y z
N MET A 1 -14.56 -26.21 -26.41
CA MET A 1 -13.28 -26.61 -25.76
C MET A 1 -12.59 -25.44 -25.11
N ALA A 2 -12.37 -24.33 -25.83
CA ALA A 2 -11.85 -23.10 -25.22
C ALA A 2 -12.61 -22.70 -23.94
N THR A 3 -13.95 -22.77 -23.93
CA THR A 3 -14.78 -22.47 -22.73
C THR A 3 -14.48 -23.39 -21.54
N ILE A 4 -14.35 -24.70 -21.76
CA ILE A 4 -13.99 -25.67 -20.71
C ILE A 4 -12.60 -25.36 -20.17
N ARG A 5 -11.67 -25.10 -21.08
CA ARG A 5 -10.29 -24.82 -20.76
C ARG A 5 -10.16 -23.54 -19.93
N THR A 6 -10.87 -22.49 -20.32
CA THR A 6 -10.94 -21.22 -19.58
C THR A 6 -11.60 -21.39 -18.21
N TYR A 7 -12.73 -22.11 -18.13
CA TYR A 7 -13.46 -22.27 -16.88
C TYR A 7 -12.67 -23.06 -15.82
N PHE A 8 -12.00 -24.14 -16.22
CA PHE A 8 -11.18 -24.96 -15.32
C PHE A 8 -9.73 -24.49 -15.18
N GLY A 9 -9.34 -23.43 -15.90
CA GLY A 9 -7.96 -22.94 -15.90
C GLY A 9 -6.94 -23.94 -16.47
N LEU A 10 -7.37 -24.84 -17.35
CA LEU A 10 -6.51 -25.89 -17.91
C LEU A 10 -5.62 -25.34 -19.02
N GLU A 11 -4.39 -25.82 -19.12
CA GLU A 11 -3.58 -25.65 -20.32
C GLU A 11 -4.04 -26.60 -21.44
N GLN A 12 -3.72 -26.26 -22.70
CA GLN A 12 -4.08 -27.12 -23.84
C GLN A 12 -3.45 -28.51 -23.72
N ARG A 13 -2.24 -28.60 -23.19
CA ARG A 13 -1.56 -29.88 -22.95
C ARG A 13 -2.29 -30.72 -21.91
N GLU A 14 -2.75 -30.10 -20.82
CA GLU A 14 -3.47 -30.78 -19.74
C GLU A 14 -4.83 -31.31 -20.22
N LEU A 15 -5.57 -30.50 -20.97
CA LEU A 15 -6.82 -30.94 -21.59
C LEU A 15 -6.59 -32.09 -22.59
N ALA A 16 -5.49 -32.04 -23.37
CA ALA A 16 -5.15 -33.11 -24.28
C ALA A 16 -4.81 -34.41 -23.54
N THR A 17 -4.06 -34.33 -22.42
CA THR A 17 -3.79 -35.46 -21.54
C THR A 17 -5.06 -36.06 -20.97
N TRP A 18 -5.99 -35.24 -20.45
CA TRP A 18 -7.28 -35.70 -19.94
C TRP A 18 -8.11 -36.42 -21.01
N LEU A 19 -8.16 -35.86 -22.22
CA LEU A 19 -8.90 -36.43 -23.33
C LEU A 19 -8.19 -37.63 -23.98
N GLY A 20 -6.95 -37.94 -23.60
CA GLY A 20 -6.14 -39.01 -24.18
C GLY A 20 -5.80 -38.77 -25.66
N VAL A 21 -5.53 -37.51 -26.04
CA VAL A 21 -5.13 -37.09 -27.40
C VAL A 21 -3.86 -36.25 -27.36
N THR A 22 -3.27 -35.96 -28.53
CA THR A 22 -2.10 -35.07 -28.61
C THR A 22 -2.52 -33.60 -28.53
N ALA A 23 -1.67 -32.73 -27.96
CA ALA A 23 -1.92 -31.29 -27.91
C ALA A 23 -2.07 -30.69 -29.32
N ALA A 24 -1.33 -31.20 -30.31
CA ALA A 24 -1.46 -30.79 -31.71
C ALA A 24 -2.83 -31.15 -32.31
N TYR A 25 -3.36 -32.34 -32.00
CA TYR A 25 -4.72 -32.71 -32.41
C TYR A 25 -5.75 -31.76 -31.80
N LEU A 26 -5.63 -31.48 -30.49
CA LEU A 26 -6.51 -30.56 -29.80
C LEU A 26 -6.47 -29.14 -30.40
N GLY A 27 -5.27 -28.64 -30.73
CA GLY A 27 -5.11 -27.35 -31.41
C GLY A 27 -5.74 -27.30 -32.80
N HIS A 28 -5.68 -28.40 -33.57
CA HIS A 28 -6.38 -28.48 -34.85
C HIS A 28 -7.91 -28.47 -34.68
N VAL A 29 -8.44 -29.10 -33.63
CA VAL A 29 -9.88 -29.07 -33.37
C VAL A 29 -10.33 -27.69 -32.87
N GLU A 30 -9.58 -27.05 -31.97
CA GLU A 30 -9.88 -25.68 -31.51
C GLU A 30 -9.82 -24.65 -32.65
N ALA A 31 -8.91 -24.83 -33.61
CA ALA A 31 -8.82 -24.01 -34.81
C ALA A 31 -9.86 -24.36 -35.90
N GLY A 32 -10.79 -25.29 -35.65
CA GLY A 32 -11.80 -25.72 -36.61
C GLY A 32 -11.27 -26.50 -37.82
N ARG A 33 -9.99 -26.91 -37.79
CA ARG A 33 -9.33 -27.63 -38.90
C ARG A 33 -9.62 -29.13 -38.90
N ARG A 34 -10.08 -29.69 -37.77
CA ARG A 34 -10.50 -31.10 -37.66
C ARG A 34 -11.77 -31.21 -36.82
N PRO A 35 -12.70 -32.12 -37.18
CA PRO A 35 -13.84 -32.43 -36.33
C PRO A 35 -13.39 -33.23 -35.10
N LEU A 36 -14.15 -33.05 -34.01
CA LEU A 36 -13.97 -33.79 -32.77
C LEU A 36 -14.54 -35.21 -32.94
N SER A 37 -13.78 -36.24 -32.56
CA SER A 37 -14.29 -37.62 -32.63
C SER A 37 -15.31 -37.88 -31.51
N ALA A 38 -16.22 -38.84 -31.73
CA ALA A 38 -17.24 -39.22 -30.75
C ALA A 38 -16.61 -39.62 -29.39
N GLY A 39 -15.52 -40.39 -29.40
CA GLY A 39 -14.83 -40.78 -28.17
C GLY A 39 -14.18 -39.62 -27.42
N VAL A 40 -13.73 -38.57 -28.12
CA VAL A 40 -13.25 -37.34 -27.47
C VAL A 40 -14.42 -36.54 -26.90
N TYR A 41 -15.56 -36.52 -27.59
CA TYR A 41 -16.79 -35.88 -27.11
C TYR A 41 -17.26 -36.51 -25.80
N GLU A 42 -17.33 -37.84 -25.75
CA GLU A 42 -17.75 -38.59 -24.56
C GLU A 42 -16.83 -38.34 -23.36
N ARG A 43 -15.50 -38.29 -23.56
CA ARG A 43 -14.54 -37.97 -22.48
C ARG A 43 -14.59 -36.51 -22.03
N MET A 44 -15.02 -35.61 -22.91
CA MET A 44 -15.19 -34.19 -22.60
C MET A 44 -16.49 -33.92 -21.84
N LEU A 45 -17.51 -34.76 -22.03
CA LEU A 45 -18.85 -34.56 -21.49
C LEU A 45 -18.89 -34.33 -19.97
N PRO A 46 -18.14 -35.08 -19.12
CA PRO A 46 -18.15 -34.84 -17.67
C PRO A 46 -17.69 -33.42 -17.30
N LEU A 47 -16.69 -32.87 -17.99
CA LEU A 47 -16.23 -31.49 -17.77
C LEU A 47 -17.24 -30.47 -18.30
N ALA A 48 -17.85 -30.75 -19.45
CA ALA A 48 -18.86 -29.88 -20.04
C ALA A 48 -20.11 -29.76 -19.15
N LEU A 49 -20.52 -30.85 -18.48
CA LEU A 49 -21.65 -30.86 -17.55
C LEU A 49 -21.41 -30.08 -16.25
N GLN A 50 -20.14 -29.77 -15.93
CA GLN A 50 -19.78 -28.97 -14.77
C GLN A 50 -19.67 -27.47 -15.11
N LEU A 51 -19.88 -27.08 -16.37
CA LEU A 51 -19.94 -25.68 -16.74
C LEU A 51 -21.25 -25.05 -16.22
N PRO A 52 -21.22 -23.83 -15.68
CA PRO A 52 -22.43 -23.10 -15.34
C PRO A 52 -23.25 -22.84 -16.60
N GLU A 53 -24.58 -22.92 -16.51
CA GLU A 53 -25.50 -22.61 -17.62
C GLU A 53 -25.40 -21.16 -18.09
N VAL A 54 -24.83 -20.27 -17.28
CA VAL A 54 -24.63 -18.86 -17.61
C VAL A 54 -23.46 -18.72 -18.59
N PRO A 55 -23.65 -18.12 -19.77
CA PRO A 55 -22.57 -17.91 -20.72
C PRO A 55 -21.50 -17.00 -20.10
N LEU A 56 -20.25 -17.47 -20.08
CA LEU A 56 -19.12 -16.63 -19.71
C LEU A 56 -19.09 -15.41 -20.64
N PRO A 57 -19.03 -14.17 -20.11
CA PRO A 57 -18.97 -12.98 -20.95
C PRO A 57 -17.79 -13.04 -21.94
N PRO A 58 -17.93 -12.52 -23.17
CA PRO A 58 -16.96 -12.70 -24.25
C PRO A 58 -15.58 -12.03 -24.04
N ASP A 59 -15.36 -11.33 -22.92
CA ASP A 59 -14.18 -10.50 -22.65
C ASP A 59 -13.08 -11.15 -21.78
N TYR A 60 -13.07 -12.47 -21.61
CA TYR A 60 -12.01 -13.20 -20.90
C TYR A 60 -10.65 -13.28 -21.65
N GLY A 61 -10.52 -12.62 -22.81
CA GLY A 61 -9.26 -12.52 -23.56
C GLY A 61 -8.32 -11.40 -23.11
N ALA A 62 -8.83 -10.41 -22.36
CA ALA A 62 -8.00 -9.48 -21.60
C ALA A 62 -7.59 -10.17 -20.28
N PRO A 63 -6.43 -9.85 -19.66
CA PRO A 63 -6.18 -10.30 -18.30
C PRO A 63 -7.36 -9.81 -17.45
N ALA A 64 -8.23 -10.73 -17.08
CA ALA A 64 -9.44 -10.43 -16.34
C ALA A 64 -9.00 -9.57 -15.15
N LYS A 65 -9.65 -8.41 -14.95
CA LYS A 65 -9.61 -7.75 -13.65
C LYS A 65 -9.96 -8.86 -12.66
N LEU A 66 -8.96 -9.34 -11.92
CA LEU A 66 -9.11 -10.37 -10.90
C LEU A 66 -10.25 -9.91 -10.03
N THR A 67 -11.42 -10.49 -10.26
CA THR A 67 -12.59 -10.23 -9.45
C THR A 67 -12.20 -10.91 -8.15
N LEU A 68 -11.78 -10.12 -7.16
CA LEU A 68 -11.32 -10.63 -5.87
C LEU A 68 -12.41 -11.56 -5.38
N LEU A 69 -12.11 -12.87 -5.36
CA LEU A 69 -12.98 -13.87 -4.77
C LEU A 69 -13.25 -13.40 -3.35
N THR A 70 -14.49 -13.01 -3.10
CA THR A 70 -14.90 -12.42 -1.83
C THR A 70 -14.96 -13.50 -0.75
N ASP A 71 -15.18 -14.74 -1.17
CA ASP A 71 -15.25 -15.93 -0.32
C ASP A 71 -14.37 -17.05 -0.88
N LEU A 72 -13.64 -17.73 0.01
CA LEU A 72 -12.94 -18.97 -0.30
C LEU A 72 -13.95 -20.13 -0.40
N PRO A 73 -13.68 -21.16 -1.23
CA PRO A 73 -14.53 -22.36 -1.27
C PRO A 73 -14.69 -22.98 0.13
N ALA A 74 -15.87 -23.51 0.44
CA ALA A 74 -16.15 -24.12 1.75
C ALA A 74 -15.24 -25.32 2.09
N SER A 75 -14.59 -25.92 1.10
CA SER A 75 -13.60 -26.99 1.27
C SER A 75 -12.20 -26.50 1.65
N THR A 76 -11.98 -25.19 1.69
CA THR A 76 -10.69 -24.61 2.09
C THR A 76 -10.42 -24.97 3.54
N PRO A 77 -9.25 -25.53 3.87
CA PRO A 77 -8.91 -25.83 5.26
C PRO A 77 -8.92 -24.56 6.09
N THR A 78 -9.39 -24.67 7.33
CA THR A 78 -9.31 -23.58 8.28
C THR A 78 -7.85 -23.14 8.45
N PRO A 79 -7.55 -21.83 8.45
CA PRO A 79 -6.19 -21.36 8.66
C PRO A 79 -5.60 -21.86 9.99
N ASP A 80 -4.30 -22.13 10.00
CA ASP A 80 -3.59 -22.48 11.23
C ASP A 80 -3.57 -21.27 12.19
N HIS A 81 -4.16 -21.46 13.38
CA HIS A 81 -4.24 -20.46 14.43
C HIS A 81 -2.87 -19.91 14.81
N GLY A 82 -1.83 -20.75 14.90
CA GLY A 82 -0.49 -20.32 15.30
C GLY A 82 0.16 -19.40 14.27
N VAL A 83 -0.13 -19.60 12.98
CA VAL A 83 0.34 -18.72 11.90
C VAL A 83 -0.32 -17.35 11.99
N LEU A 84 -1.63 -17.31 12.24
CA LEU A 84 -2.39 -16.06 12.41
C LEU A 84 -1.92 -15.27 13.65
N GLU A 85 -1.69 -15.93 14.78
CA GLU A 85 -1.16 -15.28 16.00
C GLU A 85 0.23 -14.68 15.79
N SER A 86 1.13 -15.44 15.15
CA SER A 86 2.48 -14.98 14.83
C SER A 86 2.44 -13.72 13.96
N ARG A 87 1.59 -13.74 12.91
CA ARG A 87 1.41 -12.61 12.01
C ARG A 87 0.83 -11.39 12.72
N ARG A 88 -0.21 -11.57 13.53
CA ARG A 88 -0.80 -10.49 14.34
C ARG A 88 0.25 -9.83 15.24
N ALA A 89 1.03 -10.64 15.95
CA ALA A 89 2.09 -10.14 16.83
C ALA A 89 3.18 -9.39 16.06
N GLU A 90 3.53 -9.85 14.86
CA GLU A 90 4.46 -9.16 13.96
C GLU A 90 3.92 -7.79 13.55
N CYS A 91 2.68 -7.71 13.04
CA CYS A 91 2.05 -6.46 12.65
C CYS A 91 2.00 -5.46 13.80
N GLY A 92 1.62 -5.91 15.01
CA GLY A 92 1.63 -5.08 16.22
C GLY A 92 3.02 -4.55 16.57
N ARG A 93 4.08 -5.38 16.50
CA ARG A 93 5.46 -4.92 16.73
C ARG A 93 5.91 -3.89 15.70
N GLN A 94 5.60 -4.13 14.42
CA GLN A 94 5.97 -3.23 13.33
C GLN A 94 5.24 -1.88 13.45
N ALA A 95 3.93 -1.89 13.70
CA ALA A 95 3.13 -0.69 13.93
C ALA A 95 3.71 0.15 15.08
N ASN A 96 3.98 -0.49 16.23
CA ASN A 96 4.58 0.19 17.38
C ASN A 96 5.94 0.83 17.06
N ARG A 97 6.78 0.18 16.24
CA ARG A 97 8.05 0.76 15.79
C ARG A 97 7.82 2.01 14.92
N LEU A 98 6.84 1.98 14.02
CA LEU A 98 6.50 3.14 13.19
C LEU A 98 5.93 4.30 14.04
N ARG A 99 5.04 4.00 15.00
CA ARG A 99 4.52 4.98 15.96
C ARG A 99 5.63 5.65 16.77
N ARG A 100 6.62 4.89 17.25
CA ARG A 100 7.80 5.47 17.93
C ARG A 100 8.62 6.40 17.04
N ARG A 101 8.71 6.11 15.74
CA ARG A 101 9.38 7.00 14.77
C ARG A 101 8.59 8.27 14.47
N LEU A 102 7.26 8.24 14.57
CA LEU A 102 6.40 9.41 14.39
C LEU A 102 6.55 10.44 15.52
N LEU A 103 6.67 9.97 16.77
CA LEU A 103 6.74 10.83 17.95
C LEU A 103 7.70 12.03 17.84
N PRO A 104 8.99 11.87 17.45
CA PRO A 104 9.90 13.01 17.32
C PRO A 104 9.47 14.02 16.24
N LEU A 105 8.82 13.58 15.16
CA LEU A 105 8.31 14.47 14.11
C LEU A 105 7.13 15.28 14.64
N GLU A 106 6.21 14.65 15.36
CA GLU A 106 5.06 15.32 15.99
C GLU A 106 5.52 16.34 17.04
N GLN A 107 6.48 15.95 17.89
CA GLN A 107 7.07 16.85 18.87
C GLN A 107 7.74 18.07 18.22
N ARG A 108 8.48 17.87 17.13
CA ARG A 108 9.09 18.97 16.36
C ARG A 108 8.02 19.88 15.75
N ALA A 109 6.96 19.32 15.17
CA ALA A 109 5.86 20.09 14.59
C ALA A 109 5.14 20.93 15.66
N GLN A 110 4.79 20.32 16.81
CA GLN A 110 4.16 21.00 17.93
C GLN A 110 5.07 22.08 18.54
N TYR A 111 6.37 21.81 18.64
CA TYR A 111 7.35 22.79 19.07
C TYR A 111 7.39 23.99 18.12
N ALA A 112 7.53 23.76 16.81
CA ALA A 112 7.54 24.81 15.80
C ALA A 112 6.25 25.62 15.81
N ALA A 113 5.08 24.97 15.93
CA ALA A 113 3.79 25.63 16.02
C ALA A 113 3.67 26.57 17.23
N ARG A 114 4.13 26.13 18.41
CA ARG A 114 4.16 26.99 19.61
C ARG A 114 5.05 28.22 19.41
N TRP A 115 6.22 28.04 18.78
CA TRP A 115 7.10 29.16 18.44
C TRP A 115 6.51 30.09 17.40
N ALA A 116 5.86 29.56 16.37
CA ALA A 116 5.20 30.36 15.33
C ALA A 116 4.10 31.26 15.91
N LEU A 117 3.33 30.76 16.89
CA LEU A 117 2.32 31.56 17.59
C LEU A 117 2.93 32.71 18.41
N ALA A 118 4.06 32.47 19.07
CA ALA A 118 4.75 33.49 19.88
C ALA A 118 5.61 34.46 19.05
N LEU A 119 6.02 34.06 17.84
CA LEU A 119 6.99 34.76 17.01
C LEU A 119 6.65 36.25 16.77
N PRO A 120 5.40 36.64 16.42
CA PRO A 120 5.09 38.04 16.16
C PRO A 120 5.32 38.94 17.38
N VAL A 121 4.91 38.49 18.56
CA VAL A 121 5.08 39.23 19.83
C VAL A 121 6.56 39.34 20.19
N LEU A 122 7.33 38.24 20.04
CA LEU A 122 8.76 38.24 20.30
C LEU A 122 9.55 39.12 19.33
N LEU A 123 9.19 39.12 18.04
CA LEU A 123 9.83 39.98 17.05
C LEU A 123 9.47 41.46 17.23
N ALA A 124 8.32 41.78 17.79
CA ALA A 124 7.91 43.15 18.12
C ALA A 124 8.66 43.69 19.35
N ALA A 125 9.02 42.82 20.31
CA ALA A 125 9.81 43.18 21.48
C ALA A 125 11.32 43.38 21.19
N VAL A 126 11.81 42.85 20.06
CA VAL A 126 13.21 43.00 19.63
C VAL A 126 13.30 44.18 18.65
N PRO A 127 14.15 45.20 18.91
CA PRO A 127 14.34 46.32 18.00
C PRO A 127 14.57 45.83 16.57
N ALA A 128 13.80 46.37 15.63
CA ALA A 128 14.00 46.07 14.23
C ALA A 128 15.35 46.66 13.80
N PRO A 129 16.20 45.90 13.09
CA PRO A 129 17.38 46.45 12.43
C PRO A 129 16.93 47.22 11.17
N ASP A 130 16.13 48.27 11.35
CA ASP A 130 15.70 49.16 10.27
C ASP A 130 16.84 50.10 9.85
N THR A 131 17.92 50.13 10.64
CA THR A 131 19.15 50.83 10.29
C THR A 131 20.01 49.99 9.35
N PRO A 132 20.54 50.58 8.26
CA PRO A 132 21.53 49.93 7.40
C PRO A 132 22.71 49.44 8.23
N VAL A 133 23.40 48.41 7.72
CA VAL A 133 24.59 47.84 8.38
C VAL A 133 25.55 48.98 8.75
N PRO A 134 25.95 49.10 10.04
CA PRO A 134 26.87 50.14 10.47
C PRO A 134 28.17 50.06 9.68
N PRO A 135 28.81 51.20 9.36
CA PRO A 135 30.12 51.18 8.70
C PRO A 135 31.14 50.46 9.58
N ALA A 136 32.08 49.74 8.96
CA ALA A 136 33.11 48.97 9.67
C ALA A 136 34.05 49.83 10.54
N THR A 137 33.97 51.15 10.42
CA THR A 137 34.69 52.13 11.25
C THR A 137 34.15 52.23 12.68
N ASP A 138 32.95 51.70 12.97
CA ASP A 138 32.42 51.58 14.33
C ASP A 138 32.17 50.09 14.68
N PRO A 139 33.17 49.39 15.22
CA PRO A 139 33.05 47.96 15.53
C PRO A 139 32.00 47.68 16.62
N ALA A 140 31.78 48.61 17.56
CA ALA A 140 30.82 48.41 18.64
C ALA A 140 29.38 48.46 18.13
N ALA A 141 29.08 49.41 17.22
CA ALA A 141 27.78 49.47 16.55
C ALA A 141 27.53 48.24 15.66
N LEU A 142 28.55 47.81 14.90
CA LEU A 142 28.47 46.61 14.07
C LEU A 142 28.18 45.35 14.90
N ASP A 143 28.87 45.17 16.03
CA ASP A 143 28.64 44.05 16.93
C ASP A 143 27.24 44.05 17.54
N ALA A 144 26.72 45.20 17.95
CA ALA A 144 25.35 45.33 18.45
C ALA A 144 24.32 44.95 17.38
N TRP A 145 24.53 45.42 16.15
CA TRP A 145 23.68 45.09 15.00
C TRP A 145 23.69 43.57 14.71
N LEU A 146 24.87 42.94 14.68
CA LEU A 146 25.02 41.49 14.43
C LEU A 146 24.31 40.66 15.51
N ARG A 147 24.39 41.06 16.79
CA ARG A 147 23.68 40.37 17.88
C ARG A 147 22.17 40.41 17.69
N LEU A 148 21.61 41.57 17.34
CA LEU A 148 20.18 41.72 17.08
C LEU A 148 19.74 40.88 15.86
N HIS A 149 20.52 40.90 14.79
CA HIS A 149 20.24 40.12 13.59
C HIS A 149 20.22 38.61 13.89
N ARG A 150 21.28 38.10 14.55
CA ARG A 150 21.37 36.68 14.95
C ARG A 150 20.21 36.27 15.87
N LEU A 151 19.80 37.12 16.81
CA LEU A 151 18.66 36.84 17.68
C LEU A 151 17.36 36.69 16.89
N ARG A 152 17.08 37.61 15.95
CA ARG A 152 15.88 37.56 15.12
C ARG A 152 15.87 36.33 14.20
N ASP A 153 17.00 35.98 13.62
CA ASP A 153 17.13 34.77 12.80
C ASP A 153 16.96 33.50 13.62
N TRP A 154 17.54 33.44 14.81
CA TRP A 154 17.35 32.34 15.74
C TRP A 154 15.86 32.16 16.10
N LEU A 155 15.13 33.24 16.36
CA LEU A 155 13.68 33.19 16.62
C LEU A 155 12.91 32.61 15.43
N ARG A 156 13.23 33.07 14.21
CA ARG A 156 12.59 32.55 12.98
C ARG A 156 12.91 31.08 12.75
N GLN A 157 14.15 30.65 13.01
CA GLN A 157 14.55 29.25 12.87
C GLN A 157 13.79 28.33 13.84
N ARG A 158 13.52 28.77 15.09
CA ARG A 158 12.72 27.98 16.04
C ARG A 158 11.26 27.82 15.62
N ALA A 159 10.71 28.82 14.93
CA ALA A 159 9.36 28.83 14.40
C ALA A 159 9.24 28.19 13.01
N ALA A 160 10.35 27.74 12.41
CA ALA A 160 10.33 27.15 11.09
C ALA A 160 9.47 25.87 11.09
N PRO A 161 8.51 25.73 10.16
CA PRO A 161 7.73 24.52 10.04
C PRO A 161 8.63 23.34 9.64
N LEU A 162 8.09 22.12 9.77
CA LEU A 162 8.76 20.95 9.20
C LEU A 162 8.97 21.15 7.69
N ASP A 163 10.11 20.70 7.20
CA ASP A 163 10.38 20.69 5.77
C ASP A 163 9.44 19.71 5.04
N PRO A 164 9.18 19.90 3.73
CA PRO A 164 8.24 19.05 2.99
C PRO A 164 8.59 17.56 3.01
N ALA A 165 9.87 17.19 3.08
CA ALA A 165 10.27 15.79 3.13
C ALA A 165 9.92 15.16 4.49
N ALA A 166 10.12 15.88 5.59
CA ALA A 166 9.68 15.45 6.92
C ALA A 166 8.16 15.33 7.04
N VAL A 167 7.39 16.21 6.40
CA VAL A 167 5.92 16.11 6.32
C VAL A 167 5.50 14.86 5.56
N ALA A 168 6.11 14.59 4.41
CA ALA A 168 5.85 13.37 3.64
C ALA A 168 6.21 12.11 4.44
N GLU A 169 7.37 12.10 5.12
CA GLU A 169 7.76 10.99 6.00
C GLU A 169 6.71 10.76 7.09
N TRP A 170 6.24 11.82 7.75
CA TRP A 170 5.20 11.71 8.77
C TRP A 170 3.91 11.06 8.21
N HIS A 171 3.41 11.51 7.07
CA HIS A 171 2.21 10.92 6.46
C HIS A 171 2.41 9.45 6.08
N LEU A 172 3.56 9.10 5.51
CA LEU A 172 3.85 7.71 5.12
C LEU A 172 3.97 6.78 6.33
N LEU A 173 4.67 7.23 7.39
CA LEU A 173 4.79 6.45 8.62
C LEU A 173 3.43 6.26 9.29
N ARG A 174 2.58 7.29 9.30
CA ARG A 174 1.22 7.23 9.86
C ARG A 174 0.35 6.22 9.11
N LEU A 175 0.26 6.35 7.79
CA LEU A 175 -0.55 5.46 6.96
C LEU A 175 -0.10 3.99 7.06
N ARG A 176 1.22 3.74 7.10
CA ARG A 176 1.74 2.38 7.27
C ARG A 176 1.44 1.81 8.65
N ALA A 177 1.50 2.62 9.70
CA ALA A 177 1.14 2.19 11.04
C ALA A 177 -0.36 1.82 11.11
N GLU A 178 -1.23 2.68 10.59
CA GLU A 178 -2.69 2.45 10.54
C GLU A 178 -3.05 1.20 9.74
N ALA A 179 -2.38 0.95 8.60
CA ALA A 179 -2.59 -0.26 7.81
C ALA A 179 -2.22 -1.54 8.60
N LEU A 180 -1.09 -1.54 9.30
CA LEU A 180 -0.65 -2.68 10.12
C LEU A 180 -1.55 -2.90 11.34
N GLU A 181 -2.05 -1.83 11.95
CA GLU A 181 -3.03 -1.89 13.05
C GLU A 181 -4.36 -2.47 12.55
N THR A 182 -4.79 -2.09 11.35
CA THR A 182 -6.00 -2.63 10.70
C THR A 182 -5.83 -4.11 10.38
N GLU A 183 -4.69 -4.52 9.81
CA GLU A 183 -4.38 -5.94 9.57
C GLU A 183 -4.39 -6.74 10.87
N ALA A 184 -3.75 -6.24 11.93
CA ALA A 184 -3.75 -6.91 13.24
C ALA A 184 -5.16 -7.05 13.83
N ALA A 185 -6.02 -6.02 13.68
CA ALA A 185 -7.41 -6.07 14.13
C ALA A 185 -8.26 -7.08 13.33
N SER A 186 -8.06 -7.17 12.01
CA SER A 186 -8.72 -8.20 11.19
C SER A 186 -8.24 -9.61 11.54
N LEU A 187 -6.95 -9.79 11.84
CA LEU A 187 -6.44 -11.08 12.32
C LEU A 187 -7.02 -11.45 13.69
N ASP A 188 -7.27 -10.48 14.55
CA ASP A 188 -7.96 -10.69 15.83
C ASP A 188 -9.40 -11.17 15.67
N GLN A 189 -10.12 -10.63 14.69
CA GLN A 189 -11.47 -11.09 14.34
C GLN A 189 -11.44 -12.55 13.91
N LEU A 190 -10.52 -12.92 13.00
CA LEU A 190 -10.33 -14.29 12.54
C LEU A 190 -9.95 -15.26 13.67
N LEU A 191 -9.08 -14.84 14.60
CA LEU A 191 -8.67 -15.65 15.76
C LEU A 191 -9.82 -15.86 16.76
N THR A 192 -10.70 -14.86 16.92
CA THR A 192 -11.84 -14.94 17.84
C THR A 192 -13.10 -15.53 17.21
N GLY A 193 -13.08 -15.82 15.91
CA GLY A 193 -14.22 -16.36 15.16
C GLY A 193 -15.39 -15.37 15.03
N LYS A 194 -15.10 -14.06 15.04
CA LYS A 194 -16.07 -12.97 14.85
C LYS A 194 -15.87 -12.30 13.51
#